data_AF-A0A8J3DE49-F1
#
_entry.id   AF-A0A8J3DE49-F1
#
_cell.length_a   1.000
_cell.length_b   1.000
_cell.length_c   1.000
_cell.angle_alpha   90.00
_cell.angle_beta   90.00
_cell.angle_gamma   90.00
#
_symmetry.space_group_name_H-M   'P 1'
#
loop_
_entity.id
_entity.type
_entity.pdbx_description
1 polymer ?
#
loop_
_entity_poly.entity_id
_entity_poly.type
_entity_poly.pdbx_seq_one_letter_code
_entity_poly.pdbx_strand_id
1 'polypeptide(L)'
;MTMRRDDGMKLAELDYIQQMLLELCRISRRRDLGFLTYLIEMAYSEASDMKEGMRPLNPKPAQPRDPLRPASSPANGAQKL
;
A
#
# COMPACT_ATOMS: atom_id res chain seq x y z
N MET A 1 21.87 4.07 16.35
CA MET A 1 20.58 3.95 15.63
C MET A 1 20.15 2.49 15.72
N THR A 2 19.38 2.13 16.74
CA THR A 2 18.97 0.73 17.00
C THR A 2 17.70 0.44 16.23
N MET A 3 17.76 -0.37 15.16
CA MET A 3 16.54 -0.91 14.54
C MET A 3 15.77 -1.71 15.58
N ARG A 4 14.47 -1.45 15.73
CA ARG A 4 13.64 -2.26 16.62
C ARG A 4 13.60 -3.67 16.04
N ARG A 5 13.69 -4.69 16.90
CA ARG A 5 13.71 -6.10 16.50
C ARG A 5 12.53 -6.46 15.57
N ASP A 6 11.39 -5.78 15.77
CA ASP A 6 10.18 -5.91 14.96
C ASP A 6 10.36 -5.40 13.52
N ASP A 7 11.18 -4.36 13.31
CA ASP A 7 11.45 -3.81 11.97
C ASP A 7 12.33 -4.78 11.16
N GLY A 8 13.31 -5.43 11.81
CA GLY A 8 14.14 -6.44 11.19
C GLY A 8 13.36 -7.67 10.72
N MET A 9 12.36 -8.11 11.49
CA MET A 9 11.46 -9.21 11.10
C MET A 9 10.57 -8.81 9.91
N LYS A 10 10.02 -7.59 9.92
CA LYS A 10 9.21 -7.08 8.80
C LYS A 10 10.00 -6.95 7.50
N LEU A 11 11.27 -6.54 7.56
CA LEU A 11 12.13 -6.48 6.38
C LEU A 11 12.39 -7.89 5.80
N ALA A 12 12.58 -8.89 6.65
CA ALA A 12 12.72 -10.29 6.21
C ALA A 12 11.42 -10.85 5.60
N GLU A 13 10.26 -10.49 6.16
CA GLU A 13 8.95 -10.82 5.57
C GLU A 13 8.78 -10.18 4.18
N LEU A 14 9.18 -8.91 4.02
CA LEU A 14 9.15 -8.25 2.72
C LEU A 14 10.08 -8.90 1.70
N ASP A 15 11.28 -9.32 2.11
CA ASP A 15 12.21 -10.05 1.24
C ASP A 15 11.59 -11.36 0.75
N TYR A 16 10.93 -12.09 1.64
CA TYR A 16 10.22 -13.31 1.27
C TYR A 16 9.06 -13.04 0.30
N ILE A 17 8.26 -12.00 0.54
CA ILE A 17 7.18 -11.57 -0.36
C ILE A 17 7.73 -11.20 -1.74
N GLN A 18 8.83 -10.44 -1.81
CA GLN A 18 9.47 -10.07 -3.07
C GLN A 18 9.93 -11.30 -3.86
N GLN A 19 10.49 -12.31 -3.20
CA GLN A 19 10.87 -13.57 -3.85
C GLN A 19 9.66 -14.31 -4.41
N MET A 20 8.56 -14.40 -3.67
CA MET A 20 7.32 -15.02 -4.16
C MET A 20 6.74 -14.26 -5.37
N LEU A 21 6.73 -12.93 -5.32
CA LEU A 21 6.23 -12.10 -6.41
C LEU A 21 7.06 -12.26 -7.69
N LEU A 22 8.39 -12.35 -7.58
CA LEU A 22 9.26 -12.65 -8.72
C LEU A 22 8.90 -13.99 -9.39
N GLU A 23 8.65 -15.02 -8.58
CA GLU A 23 8.29 -16.34 -9.12
C GLU A 23 6.91 -16.33 -9.78
N LEU A 24 5.92 -15.67 -9.18
CA LEU A 24 4.60 -15.47 -9.79
C LEU A 24 4.68 -14.66 -11.09
N CYS A 25 5.56 -13.66 -11.16
CA CYS A 25 5.79 -12.87 -12.37
C CYS A 25 6.33 -13.76 -13.51
N ARG A 26 7.27 -14.66 -13.21
CA ARG A 26 7.79 -15.63 -14.19
C ARG A 26 6.69 -16.56 -14.71
N ILE A 27 5.84 -17.08 -13.83
CA ILE A 27 4.74 -17.98 -14.19
C ILE A 27 3.68 -17.26 -15.04
N SER A 28 3.28 -16.05 -14.65
CA SER A 28 2.26 -15.26 -15.35
C SER A 28 2.72 -14.82 -16.74
N ARG A 29 3.97 -14.37 -16.89
CA ARG A 29 4.56 -14.05 -18.20
C ARG A 29 4.61 -15.26 -19.13
N ARG A 30 4.98 -16.44 -18.63
CA ARG A 30 5.00 -17.69 -19.42
C ARG A 30 3.61 -18.12 -19.90
N ARG A 31 2.55 -17.67 -19.22
CA ARG A 31 1.15 -17.99 -19.54
C ARG A 31 0.42 -16.84 -20.23
N ASP A 32 1.13 -15.79 -20.64
CA ASP A 32 0.58 -14.58 -21.28
C ASP A 32 -0.57 -13.92 -20.48
N LEU A 33 -0.47 -13.94 -19.16
CA LEU A 33 -1.48 -13.38 -18.26
C LEU A 33 -1.20 -11.89 -18.03
N GLY A 34 -1.41 -11.06 -19.06
CA GLY A 34 -1.00 -9.65 -19.06
C GLY A 34 -1.46 -8.84 -17.85
N PHE A 35 -2.76 -8.84 -17.54
CA PHE A 35 -3.29 -8.08 -16.39
C PHE A 35 -2.79 -8.61 -15.03
N LEU A 36 -2.64 -9.93 -14.89
CA LEU A 36 -2.08 -10.52 -13.66
C LEU A 36 -0.59 -10.16 -13.50
N THR A 37 0.17 -10.19 -14.59
CA THR A 37 1.59 -9.79 -14.61
C THR A 37 1.73 -8.35 -14.12
N TYR A 38 0.91 -7.44 -14.64
CA TYR A 38 0.87 -6.05 -14.20
C TYR A 38 0.60 -5.92 -12.69
N LEU A 39 -0.40 -6.63 -12.15
CA LEU A 39 -0.71 -6.57 -10.71
C LEU A 39 0.45 -7.08 -9.85
N ILE A 40 1.15 -8.12 -10.30
CA ILE A 40 2.31 -8.68 -9.60
C ILE A 40 3.47 -7.68 -9.61
N GLU A 41 3.75 -7.04 -10.74
CA GLU A 41 4.81 -6.03 -10.87
C GLU A 41 4.53 -4.78 -10.01
N MET A 42 3.27 -4.35 -9.95
CA MET A 42 2.84 -3.27 -9.07
C MET A 42 3.02 -3.64 -7.59
N ALA A 43 2.63 -4.86 -7.18
CA ALA A 43 2.83 -5.33 -5.82
C ALA A 43 4.32 -5.46 -5.45
N TYR A 44 5.17 -5.86 -6.40
CA TYR A 44 6.62 -5.93 -6.19
C TYR A 44 7.23 -4.54 -5.97
N SER A 45 6.81 -3.56 -6.77
CA SER A 45 7.26 -2.17 -6.63
C SER A 45 6.84 -1.60 -5.28
N GLU A 46 5.59 -1.82 -4.87
CA GLU A 46 5.07 -1.42 -3.56
C GLU A 46 5.87 -2.01 -2.39
N ALA A 47 6.19 -3.31 -2.45
CA ALA A 47 7.01 -3.96 -1.42
C ALA A 47 8.43 -3.39 -1.37
N SER A 48 8.97 -2.96 -2.53
CA SER A 48 10.28 -2.31 -2.62
C SER A 48 10.24 -0.92 -1.96
N ASP A 49 9.23 -0.11 -2.27
CA ASP A 49 9.02 1.19 -1.64
C ASP A 49 8.90 1.07 -0.11
N MET A 50 8.21 0.03 0.39
CA MET A 50 8.09 -0.24 1.82
C MET A 50 9.43 -0.62 2.46
N LYS A 51 10.24 -1.44 1.77
CA LYS A 51 11.55 -1.87 2.25
C LYS A 51 12.56 -0.72 2.28
N GLU A 52 12.49 0.18 1.31
CA GLU A 52 13.31 1.40 1.23
C GLU A 52 12.82 2.52 2.18
N GLY A 53 11.69 2.31 2.86
CA GLY A 53 11.10 3.28 3.78
C GLY A 53 10.41 4.45 3.07
N MET A 54 10.19 4.37 1.76
CA MET A 54 9.43 5.34 0.97
C MET A 54 7.92 5.25 1.26
N ARG A 55 7.45 4.09 1.73
CA ARG A 55 6.09 3.89 2.23
C ARG A 55 6.05 3.23 3.61
N PRO A 56 5.03 3.51 4.42
CA PRO A 56 4.87 2.88 5.72
C PRO A 56 4.59 1.37 5.57
N LEU A 57 5.30 0.55 6.36
CA LEU A 57 5.13 -0.91 6.44
C LEU A 57 3.73 -1.37 6.87
N ASN A 58 2.91 -0.44 7.39
CA ASN A 58 1.53 -0.71 7.76
C ASN A 58 0.66 0.42 7.20
N PRO A 59 0.30 0.37 5.90
CA PRO A 59 -0.61 1.35 5.34
C PRO A 59 -1.93 1.21 6.09
N LYS A 60 -2.31 2.23 6.85
CA LYS A 60 -3.62 2.27 7.49
C LYS A 60 -4.65 2.01 6.39
N PRO A 61 -5.52 0.98 6.50
CA PRO A 61 -6.53 0.74 5.49
C PRO A 61 -7.25 2.06 5.25
N ALA A 62 -7.29 2.49 3.98
CA ALA A 62 -8.00 3.70 3.61
C ALA A 62 -9.41 3.51 4.16
N GLN A 63 -9.77 4.31 5.17
CA GLN A 63 -11.14 4.27 5.67
C GLN A 63 -12.01 4.53 4.44
N PRO A 64 -13.04 3.69 4.19
CA PRO A 64 -14.02 3.98 3.17
C PRO A 64 -14.42 5.44 3.40
N ARG A 65 -14.10 6.32 2.44
CA ARG A 65 -14.60 7.68 2.47
C ARG A 65 -16.09 7.51 2.30
N ASP A 66 -16.81 7.52 3.41
CA ASP A 66 -18.26 7.40 3.41
C ASP A 66 -18.80 8.52 2.51
N PRO A 67 -19.32 8.21 1.30
CA PRO A 67 -19.72 9.24 0.33
C PRO A 67 -20.88 10.09 0.86
N LEU A 68 -21.53 9.63 1.93
CA LEU A 68 -22.69 10.21 2.58
C LEU A 68 -22.38 11.07 3.79
N ARG A 69 -21.12 11.33 4.12
CA ARG A 69 -20.81 12.38 5.10
C ARG A 69 -20.81 13.73 4.36
N PRO A 70 -21.91 14.52 4.37
CA PRO A 70 -21.84 15.87 3.85
C PRO A 70 -20.70 16.57 4.60
N ALA A 71 -19.85 17.26 3.85
CA ALA A 71 -18.96 18.24 4.43
C ALA A 71 -19.81 19.06 5.40
N SER A 72 -19.50 18.99 6.68
CA SER A 72 -20.07 19.88 7.67
C SER A 72 -19.76 21.29 7.18
N SER A 73 -20.72 21.85 6.46
CA SER A 73 -20.65 23.19 5.91
C SER A 73 -20.45 24.12 7.10
N PRO A 74 -19.49 25.05 7.09
CA PRO A 74 -19.47 26.08 8.09
C PRO A 74 -20.75 26.88 7.86
N ALA A 75 -21.70 26.79 8.79
CA ALA A 75 -22.83 27.69 8.81
C ALA A 75 -22.27 29.10 9.09
N ASN A 76 -21.97 29.78 8.00
CA ASN A 76 -21.56 31.18 7.93
C ASN A 76 -22.73 32.05 8.42
N GLY A 77 -22.37 33.13 9.11
CA GLY A 77 -23.29 33.95 9.89
C GLY A 77 -24.30 34.76 9.08
N ALA A 78 -25.37 35.14 9.79
CA ALA A 78 -26.24 36.29 9.54
C ALA A 78 -26.93 36.58 10.90
N GLN A 79 -26.47 37.54 11.70
CA GLN A 79 -26.82 38.97 11.69
C GLN A 79 -28.33 39.29 11.77
N LYS A 80 -28.62 40.25 12.68
CA LYS A 80 -29.87 41.04 12.91
C LYS A 80 -31.00 40.34 13.68
N LEU A 81 -31.67 40.96 14.64
CA LEU A 81 -31.78 42.37 15.05
C LEU A 81 -31.94 42.46 16.57
#